data_AF-A0A7N0RAX5-F1
#
_entry.id   AF-A0A7N0RAX5-F1
#
_cell.length_a   1.000
_cell.length_b   1.000
_cell.length_c   1.000
_cell.angle_alpha   90.00
_cell.angle_beta   90.00
_cell.angle_gamma   90.00
#
_symmetry.space_group_name_H-M   'P 1'
#
loop_
_entity.id
_entity.type
_entity.pdbx_description
1 polymer ?
#
loop_
_entity_poly.entity_id
_entity_poly.type
_entity_poly.pdbx_seq_one_letter_code
_entity_poly.pdbx_strand_id
1 'polypeptide(L)'
;MQQGGTLWFENLTDYSHGALGFIFPTVIAGLHFANVQISFEKASARKITGLLDLLASYYKTYLKFLTLPIFVAGFCIPQGSLVYWFTNSSFTVIQQLSLKHPAVRLAMGAPDKKTGAMTLSSESLQLDVPETHLSESQNEQQRTVSAHDLSNEDLLKLSVKYLAEHKRERAIPLLRLALQKDPEYVRASITMGQALLQEGLLADAADYLESAVSKLLVNGHPSEAEKIDLLILASQWAGIALVKQNKKAEGIIHLERIASIDEPDDLKSKAHYFDGLVLLSSAFFDDGRREEAAMHLRKAVAYNPAYQELLDQCEKDDDFVSDLADSRRNG
;
A
#
# COMPACT_ATOMS: atom_id res chain seq x y z
N MET A 1 -11.85 -55.29 -16.95
CA MET A 1 -11.17 -53.97 -16.88
C MET A 1 -10.94 -53.66 -15.42
N GLN A 2 -9.72 -53.24 -15.10
CA GLN A 2 -9.15 -53.27 -13.74
C GLN A 2 -9.88 -52.33 -12.77
N GLN A 3 -10.34 -52.90 -11.65
CA GLN A 3 -10.78 -52.19 -10.45
C GLN A 3 -9.56 -51.51 -9.83
N GLY A 4 -9.31 -50.26 -10.20
CA GLY A 4 -8.18 -49.46 -9.74
C GLY A 4 -8.64 -48.34 -8.81
N GLY A 5 -8.97 -48.69 -7.57
CA GLY A 5 -9.33 -47.73 -6.54
C GLY A 5 -8.91 -48.22 -5.16
N THR A 6 -7.87 -47.62 -4.58
CA THR A 6 -7.50 -47.80 -3.18
C THR A 6 -8.43 -46.95 -2.33
N LEU A 7 -9.17 -47.58 -1.41
CA LEU A 7 -10.22 -46.99 -0.54
C LEU A 7 -11.50 -46.58 -1.28
N TRP A 8 -12.51 -47.48 -1.33
CA TRP A 8 -13.93 -47.28 -1.67
C TRP A 8 -14.32 -46.53 -2.97
N PHE A 9 -13.38 -46.04 -3.77
CA PHE A 9 -13.65 -45.35 -5.03
C PHE A 9 -13.50 -46.31 -6.20
N GLU A 10 -14.58 -47.00 -6.56
CA GLU A 10 -14.54 -47.94 -7.69
C GLU A 10 -14.56 -47.22 -9.05
N ASN A 11 -15.15 -46.02 -9.14
CA ASN A 11 -15.18 -45.21 -10.36
C ASN A 11 -15.33 -43.70 -10.07
N LEU A 12 -14.29 -42.91 -10.38
CA LEU A 12 -14.26 -41.46 -10.14
C LEU A 12 -15.10 -40.63 -11.13
N THR A 13 -15.59 -41.23 -12.21
CA THR A 13 -16.45 -40.55 -13.19
C THR A 13 -17.94 -40.59 -12.81
N ASP A 14 -18.32 -41.46 -11.87
CA ASP A 14 -19.70 -41.58 -11.42
C ASP A 14 -20.08 -40.43 -10.47
N TYR A 15 -21.38 -40.16 -10.39
CA TYR A 15 -21.95 -39.19 -9.44
C TYR A 15 -21.95 -39.75 -8.02
N SER A 16 -22.22 -38.89 -7.03
CA SER A 16 -22.29 -39.32 -5.63
C SER A 16 -23.55 -40.16 -5.38
N HIS A 17 -23.38 -41.42 -4.99
CA HIS A 17 -24.48 -42.37 -4.80
C HIS A 17 -24.22 -43.35 -3.64
N GLY A 18 -25.26 -44.06 -3.20
CA GLY A 18 -25.18 -45.01 -2.09
C GLY A 18 -25.09 -44.35 -0.70
N ALA A 19 -24.96 -45.17 0.36
CA ALA A 19 -24.95 -44.70 1.75
C ALA A 19 -23.80 -43.74 2.07
N LEU A 20 -22.65 -43.90 1.40
CA LEU A 20 -21.46 -43.06 1.56
C LEU A 20 -21.42 -41.87 0.58
N GLY A 21 -22.34 -41.81 -0.40
CA GLY A 21 -22.42 -40.72 -1.39
C GLY A 21 -22.77 -39.36 -0.78
N PHE A 22 -23.21 -39.31 0.48
CA PHE A 22 -23.46 -38.05 1.16
C PHE A 22 -22.19 -37.41 1.75
N ILE A 23 -21.09 -38.18 1.88
CA ILE A 23 -19.90 -37.73 2.61
C ILE A 23 -19.30 -36.49 1.95
N PHE A 24 -18.93 -36.54 0.68
CA PHE A 24 -18.29 -35.40 0.03
C PHE A 24 -19.19 -34.16 -0.06
N PRO A 25 -20.45 -34.25 -0.53
CA PRO A 25 -21.35 -33.09 -0.55
C PRO A 25 -21.49 -32.44 0.84
N THR A 26 -21.63 -33.25 1.89
CA THR A 26 -21.76 -32.76 3.28
C THR A 26 -20.48 -32.07 3.74
N VAL A 27 -19.32 -32.71 3.53
CA VAL A 27 -18.03 -32.18 3.97
C VAL A 27 -17.63 -30.93 3.18
N ILE A 28 -17.85 -30.90 1.87
CA ILE A 28 -17.58 -29.72 1.03
C ILE A 28 -18.46 -28.54 1.45
N ALA A 29 -19.77 -28.77 1.67
CA ALA A 29 -20.67 -27.73 2.17
C ALA A 29 -20.23 -27.22 3.56
N GLY A 30 -19.82 -28.13 4.44
CA GLY A 30 -19.27 -27.79 5.76
C GLY A 30 -17.99 -26.96 5.66
N LEU A 31 -17.05 -27.34 4.79
CA LEU A 31 -15.81 -26.61 4.54
C LEU A 31 -16.06 -25.23 3.94
N HIS A 32 -17.01 -25.10 3.00
CA HIS A 32 -17.42 -23.81 2.46
C HIS A 32 -17.98 -22.90 3.57
N PHE A 33 -18.88 -23.42 4.39
CA PHE A 33 -19.43 -22.67 5.52
C PHE A 33 -18.34 -22.25 6.52
N ALA A 34 -17.43 -23.16 6.87
CA ALA A 34 -16.30 -22.87 7.74
C ALA A 34 -15.38 -21.79 7.14
N ASN A 35 -15.05 -21.89 5.86
CA ASN A 35 -14.26 -20.92 5.13
C ASN A 35 -14.89 -19.52 5.16
N VAL A 36 -16.21 -19.42 4.93
CA VAL A 36 -16.95 -18.15 5.05
C VAL A 36 -16.90 -17.60 6.49
N GLN A 37 -17.10 -18.45 7.50
CA GLN A 37 -17.06 -18.02 8.89
C GLN A 37 -15.67 -17.51 9.29
N ILE A 38 -14.62 -18.23 8.93
CA ILE A 38 -13.22 -17.89 9.20
C ILE A 38 -12.83 -16.58 8.48
N SER A 39 -13.25 -16.41 7.22
CA SER A 39 -12.93 -15.23 6.40
C SER A 39 -13.56 -13.95 6.94
N PHE A 40 -14.80 -14.01 7.41
CA PHE A 40 -15.56 -12.85 7.89
C PHE A 40 -15.61 -12.71 9.42
N GLU A 41 -14.76 -13.42 10.16
CA GLU A 41 -14.67 -13.32 11.62
C GLU A 41 -14.15 -11.94 12.08
N LYS A 42 -13.32 -11.29 11.24
CA LYS A 42 -12.71 -9.99 11.57
C LYS A 42 -13.61 -8.78 11.26
N ALA A 43 -14.55 -8.92 10.31
CA ALA A 43 -15.48 -7.87 9.93
C ALA A 43 -16.41 -7.49 11.10
N SER A 44 -16.85 -8.46 11.91
CA SER A 44 -17.69 -8.19 13.09
C SER A 44 -16.94 -7.60 14.29
N ALA A 45 -15.60 -7.60 14.28
CA ALA A 45 -14.78 -7.17 15.43
C ALA A 45 -14.17 -5.77 15.24
N ARG A 46 -14.17 -5.21 14.02
CA ARG A 46 -13.69 -3.86 13.76
C ARG A 46 -14.91 -2.97 13.63
N LYS A 47 -15.14 -2.11 14.62
CA LYS A 47 -16.24 -1.14 14.64
C LYS A 47 -15.96 -0.03 13.60
N ILE A 48 -16.04 -0.37 12.31
CA ILE A 48 -16.03 0.60 11.22
C ILE A 48 -17.50 0.91 10.94
N THR A 49 -18.02 1.95 11.56
CA THR A 49 -19.33 2.50 11.25
C THR A 49 -19.33 3.02 9.81
N GLY A 50 -19.99 2.32 8.88
CA GLY A 50 -20.12 2.78 7.49
C GLY A 50 -20.80 1.78 6.52
N LEU A 51 -21.03 2.24 5.28
CA LEU A 51 -21.65 1.49 4.17
C LEU A 51 -20.92 0.17 3.83
N LEU A 52 -19.59 0.15 3.98
CA LEU A 52 -18.77 -1.02 3.67
C LEU A 52 -19.00 -2.20 4.64
N ASP A 53 -19.31 -1.91 5.91
CA ASP A 53 -19.63 -2.96 6.89
C ASP A 53 -21.00 -3.61 6.60
N LEU A 54 -21.96 -2.79 6.16
CA LEU A 54 -23.27 -3.26 5.66
C LEU A 54 -23.13 -4.17 4.44
N LEU A 55 -22.34 -3.73 3.44
CA LEU A 55 -22.03 -4.54 2.24
C LEU A 55 -21.36 -5.86 2.60
N ALA A 56 -20.35 -5.84 3.47
CA ALA A 56 -19.65 -7.04 3.93
C ALA A 56 -20.57 -8.00 4.69
N SER A 57 -21.48 -7.47 5.52
CA SER A 57 -22.47 -8.26 6.26
C SER A 57 -23.50 -8.93 5.33
N TYR A 58 -24.00 -8.18 4.34
CA TYR A 58 -24.91 -8.72 3.33
C TYR A 58 -24.23 -9.81 2.49
N TYR A 59 -23.00 -9.55 2.04
CA TYR A 59 -22.22 -10.51 1.26
C TYR A 59 -21.87 -11.78 2.05
N LYS A 60 -21.49 -11.65 3.33
CA LYS A 60 -21.30 -12.81 4.23
C LYS A 60 -22.56 -13.66 4.33
N THR A 61 -23.72 -13.01 4.48
CA THR A 61 -25.01 -13.68 4.59
C THR A 61 -25.36 -14.41 3.31
N TYR A 62 -25.19 -13.77 2.15
CA TYR A 62 -25.35 -14.39 0.84
C TYR A 62 -24.47 -15.65 0.68
N LEU A 63 -23.18 -15.57 1.02
CA LEU A 63 -22.25 -16.70 0.91
C LEU A 63 -22.61 -17.88 1.82
N LYS A 64 -23.21 -17.61 3.00
CA LYS A 64 -23.75 -18.67 3.88
C LYS A 64 -24.98 -19.34 3.28
N PHE A 65 -25.87 -18.58 2.65
CA PHE A 65 -27.02 -19.16 1.94
C PHE A 65 -26.57 -20.04 0.78
N LEU A 66 -25.47 -19.68 0.10
CA LEU A 66 -24.89 -20.47 -0.99
C LEU A 66 -24.39 -21.85 -0.53
N THR A 67 -24.20 -22.09 0.77
CA THR A 67 -23.85 -23.43 1.30
C THR A 67 -24.87 -24.50 0.90
N LEU A 68 -26.16 -24.18 0.89
CA LEU A 68 -27.21 -25.15 0.57
C LEU A 68 -27.21 -25.53 -0.94
N PRO A 69 -27.17 -24.57 -1.89
CA PRO A 69 -26.93 -24.88 -3.29
C PRO A 69 -25.64 -25.68 -3.53
N ILE A 70 -24.54 -25.36 -2.84
CA ILE A 70 -23.28 -26.11 -2.97
C ILE A 70 -23.44 -27.56 -2.51
N PHE A 71 -24.16 -27.79 -1.41
CA PHE A 71 -24.49 -29.13 -0.94
C PHE A 71 -25.27 -29.92 -2.01
N VAL A 72 -26.32 -29.33 -2.58
CA VAL A 72 -27.14 -29.98 -3.62
C VAL A 72 -26.32 -30.23 -4.90
N ALA A 73 -25.52 -29.25 -5.32
CA ALA A 73 -24.65 -29.37 -6.49
C ALA A 73 -23.63 -30.49 -6.33
N GLY A 74 -23.19 -30.80 -5.11
CA GLY A 74 -22.29 -31.91 -4.82
C GLY A 74 -22.82 -33.28 -5.29
N PHE A 75 -24.13 -33.48 -5.36
CA PHE A 75 -24.71 -34.72 -5.90
C PHE A 75 -24.72 -34.79 -7.42
N CYS A 76 -24.58 -33.65 -8.09
CA CYS A 76 -24.65 -33.53 -9.54
C CYS A 76 -23.27 -33.48 -10.21
N ILE A 77 -22.20 -33.71 -9.44
CA ILE A 77 -20.81 -33.60 -9.88
C ILE A 77 -20.12 -34.97 -9.76
N PRO A 78 -19.26 -35.35 -10.72
CA PRO A 78 -18.48 -36.58 -10.63
C PRO A 78 -17.60 -36.66 -9.39
N GLN A 79 -17.45 -37.86 -8.83
CA GLN A 79 -16.70 -38.11 -7.59
C GLN A 79 -15.25 -37.62 -7.66
N GLY A 80 -14.57 -37.74 -8.80
CA GLY A 80 -13.20 -37.23 -8.98
C GLY A 80 -13.11 -35.71 -8.81
N SER A 81 -14.08 -34.96 -9.32
CA SER A 81 -14.16 -33.52 -9.13
C SER A 81 -14.48 -33.16 -7.68
N LEU A 82 -15.29 -33.97 -6.98
CA LEU A 82 -15.55 -33.80 -5.55
C LEU A 82 -14.29 -34.04 -4.70
N VAL A 83 -13.46 -35.02 -5.04
CA VAL A 83 -12.17 -35.26 -4.37
C VAL A 83 -11.26 -34.05 -4.50
N TYR A 84 -11.13 -33.50 -5.72
CA TYR A 84 -10.36 -32.27 -5.95
C TYR A 84 -10.93 -31.08 -5.16
N TRP A 85 -12.25 -30.91 -5.16
CA TRP A 85 -12.88 -29.80 -4.46
C TRP A 85 -12.71 -29.93 -2.94
N PHE A 86 -12.86 -31.15 -2.41
CA PHE A 86 -12.62 -31.45 -1.01
C PHE A 86 -11.17 -31.13 -0.62
N THR A 87 -10.17 -31.60 -1.38
CA THR A 87 -8.76 -31.37 -1.05
C THR A 87 -8.41 -29.88 -1.13
N ASN A 88 -8.84 -29.19 -2.19
CA ASN A 88 -8.62 -27.75 -2.36
C ASN A 88 -9.29 -26.92 -1.25
N SER A 89 -10.53 -27.25 -0.87
CA SER A 89 -11.25 -26.57 0.20
C SER A 89 -10.61 -26.83 1.57
N SER A 90 -10.19 -28.07 1.82
CA SER A 90 -9.47 -28.43 3.04
C SER A 90 -8.16 -27.68 3.16
N PHE A 91 -7.38 -27.63 2.08
CA PHE A 91 -6.13 -26.87 2.03
C PHE A 91 -6.37 -25.38 2.31
N THR A 92 -7.41 -24.79 1.71
CA THR A 92 -7.77 -23.38 1.94
C THR A 92 -8.08 -23.11 3.41
N VAL A 93 -8.90 -23.96 4.05
CA VAL A 93 -9.23 -23.81 5.48
C VAL A 93 -7.98 -23.99 6.35
N ILE A 94 -7.14 -24.99 6.07
CA ILE A 94 -5.87 -25.21 6.79
C ILE A 94 -4.95 -24.01 6.63
N GLN A 95 -4.84 -23.46 5.42
CA GLN A 95 -4.03 -22.27 5.16
C GLN A 95 -4.56 -21.07 5.95
N GLN A 96 -5.87 -20.83 5.95
CA GLN A 96 -6.45 -19.73 6.72
C GLN A 96 -6.29 -19.90 8.24
N LEU A 97 -6.42 -21.12 8.77
CA LEU A 97 -6.20 -21.41 10.18
C LEU A 97 -4.72 -21.28 10.55
N SER A 98 -3.82 -21.79 9.71
CA SER A 98 -2.37 -21.65 9.88
C SER A 98 -1.97 -20.18 9.87
N LEU A 99 -2.48 -19.39 8.92
CA LEU A 99 -2.25 -17.94 8.86
C LEU A 99 -2.94 -17.15 9.97
N LYS A 100 -3.82 -17.77 10.76
CA LYS A 100 -4.35 -17.20 12.01
C LYS A 100 -3.51 -17.61 13.23
N HIS A 101 -2.74 -18.68 13.14
CA HIS A 101 -1.94 -19.19 14.24
C HIS A 101 -0.74 -18.27 14.54
N PRO A 102 -0.62 -17.74 15.77
CA PRO A 102 0.43 -16.80 16.17
C PRO A 102 1.84 -17.23 15.75
N ALA A 103 2.22 -18.48 16.01
CA ALA A 103 3.57 -18.97 15.69
C ALA A 103 3.86 -19.01 14.18
N VAL A 104 2.86 -19.32 13.35
CA VAL A 104 3.04 -19.35 11.88
C VAL A 104 3.07 -17.93 11.34
N ARG A 105 2.26 -17.04 11.90
CA ARG A 105 2.30 -15.61 11.55
C ARG A 105 3.63 -14.99 11.92
N LEU A 106 4.17 -15.32 13.09
CA LEU A 106 5.48 -14.90 13.56
C LEU A 106 6.60 -15.45 12.67
N ALA A 107 6.55 -16.74 12.30
CA ALA A 107 7.50 -17.34 11.36
C ALA A 107 7.43 -16.72 9.95
N MET A 108 6.24 -16.27 9.52
CA MET A 108 6.00 -15.62 8.23
C MET A 108 6.17 -14.09 8.27
N GLY A 109 6.57 -13.50 9.41
CA GLY A 109 6.73 -12.05 9.57
C GLY A 109 5.41 -11.25 9.54
N ALA A 110 4.26 -11.90 9.67
CA ALA A 110 2.94 -11.25 9.68
C ALA A 110 2.59 -10.74 11.10
N PRO A 111 2.19 -9.45 11.26
CA PRO A 111 1.99 -8.83 12.58
C PRO A 111 0.83 -9.47 13.35
N ASP A 112 1.05 -9.79 14.62
CA ASP A 112 0.07 -10.50 15.44
C ASP A 112 -1.11 -9.62 15.88
N LYS A 113 -2.31 -10.20 15.96
CA LYS A 113 -3.56 -9.42 16.03
C LYS A 113 -3.99 -9.03 17.46
N LYS A 114 -3.33 -9.57 18.49
CA LYS A 114 -3.67 -9.28 19.90
C LYS A 114 -2.97 -8.04 20.45
N THR A 115 -2.10 -7.43 19.67
CA THR A 115 -1.29 -6.28 20.08
C THR A 115 -1.97 -4.95 19.76
N GLY A 116 -3.30 -4.89 19.96
CA GLY A 116 -4.09 -3.66 19.90
C GLY A 116 -4.50 -3.14 21.28
N ALA A 117 -4.28 -3.92 22.35
CA ALA A 117 -4.55 -3.48 23.70
C ALA A 117 -3.64 -4.24 24.66
N MET A 118 -2.69 -3.52 25.25
CA MET A 118 -1.82 -3.96 26.35
C MET A 118 -0.75 -5.01 25.98
N THR A 119 0.50 -4.72 26.38
CA THR A 119 1.68 -5.61 26.39
C THR A 119 2.44 -5.76 25.05
N LEU A 120 3.15 -4.70 24.65
CA LEU A 120 4.48 -4.85 24.04
C LEU A 120 5.51 -4.36 25.05
N SER A 121 5.77 -5.20 26.04
CA SER A 121 7.04 -5.21 26.72
C SER A 121 7.63 -6.59 26.48
N SER A 122 8.82 -6.61 25.88
CA SER A 122 9.77 -7.72 25.92
C SER A 122 9.42 -8.93 25.05
N GLU A 123 9.94 -8.97 23.82
CA GLU A 123 10.92 -10.00 23.41
C GLU A 123 11.42 -9.79 21.97
N SER A 124 12.69 -9.38 21.89
CA SER A 124 13.67 -9.57 20.80
C SER A 124 13.24 -9.26 19.34
N LEU A 125 13.27 -7.98 18.98
CA LEU A 125 13.72 -7.55 17.65
C LEU A 125 15.24 -7.80 17.55
N GLN A 126 15.65 -9.06 17.41
CA GLN A 126 16.98 -9.40 16.90
C GLN A 126 16.94 -9.22 15.39
N LEU A 127 17.01 -7.96 14.95
CA LEU A 127 17.38 -7.64 13.59
C LEU A 127 18.90 -7.82 13.51
N ASP A 128 19.34 -8.74 12.67
CA ASP A 128 20.74 -8.86 12.28
C ASP A 128 21.08 -7.59 11.47
N VAL A 129 21.55 -6.56 12.18
CA VAL A 129 21.99 -5.29 11.62
C VAL A 129 23.40 -5.50 11.09
N PRO A 130 23.64 -5.52 9.78
CA PRO A 130 25.00 -5.45 9.27
C PRO A 130 25.52 -4.06 9.58
N GLU A 131 26.57 -4.00 10.41
CA GLU A 131 27.32 -2.79 10.72
C GLU A 131 27.57 -2.00 9.43
N THR A 132 27.04 -0.78 9.38
CA THR A 132 27.44 0.17 8.35
C THR A 132 28.73 0.79 8.84
N HIS A 133 29.84 0.30 8.30
CA HIS A 133 31.18 0.85 8.51
C HIS A 133 31.17 2.37 8.32
N LEU A 134 31.25 3.11 9.42
CA LEU A 134 31.80 4.45 9.44
C LEU A 134 33.09 4.36 10.26
N SER A 135 34.21 4.47 9.55
CA SER A 135 35.60 4.59 10.02
C SER A 135 36.21 3.41 10.78
N GLU A 136 37.31 2.90 10.22
CA GLU A 136 38.22 1.91 10.79
C GLU A 136 38.83 2.39 12.11
N SER A 137 38.58 1.63 13.19
CA SER A 137 39.61 1.30 14.19
C SER A 137 39.11 0.19 15.11
N GLN A 138 39.49 -1.03 14.74
CA GLN A 138 39.67 -2.26 15.53
C GLN A 138 39.24 -2.22 17.01
N ASN A 139 38.09 -2.84 17.30
CA ASN A 139 37.81 -3.81 18.37
C ASN A 139 36.34 -3.72 18.80
N GLU A 140 35.43 -4.40 18.11
CA GLU A 140 34.03 -4.40 18.56
C GLU A 140 33.49 -5.82 18.71
N GLN A 141 33.40 -6.19 19.98
CA GLN A 141 32.57 -7.27 20.51
C GLN A 141 31.14 -7.07 19.97
N GLN A 142 30.59 -8.12 19.36
CA GLN A 142 29.20 -8.24 18.94
C GLN A 142 28.25 -7.77 20.06
N ARG A 143 27.84 -6.51 20.03
CA ARG A 143 26.73 -5.98 20.82
C ARG A 143 25.53 -5.91 19.89
N THR A 144 24.62 -6.85 20.05
CA THR A 144 23.29 -6.81 19.45
C THR A 144 22.53 -5.62 20.05
N VAL A 145 22.61 -4.44 19.42
CA VAL A 145 21.78 -3.29 19.81
C VAL A 145 20.36 -3.59 19.34
N SER A 146 19.42 -3.67 20.30
CA SER A 146 18.00 -3.86 19.99
C SER A 146 17.50 -2.65 19.19
N ALA A 147 16.72 -2.87 18.13
CA ALA A 147 16.14 -1.77 17.34
C ALA A 147 15.32 -0.79 18.21
N HIS A 148 14.84 -1.24 19.37
CA HIS A 148 14.11 -0.39 20.32
C HIS A 148 14.98 0.67 21.00
N ASP A 149 16.28 0.40 21.14
CA ASP A 149 17.25 1.29 21.81
C ASP A 149 17.75 2.40 20.88
N LEU A 150 17.53 2.26 19.57
CA LEU A 150 17.89 3.24 18.55
C LEU A 150 17.05 4.52 18.66
N SER A 151 17.65 5.68 18.39
CA SER A 151 16.90 6.93 18.26
C SER A 151 15.97 6.90 17.05
N ASN A 152 14.96 7.78 17.00
CA ASN A 152 14.09 7.89 15.82
C ASN A 152 14.87 8.28 14.55
N GLU A 153 15.95 9.04 14.71
CA GLU A 153 16.85 9.38 13.61
C GLU A 153 17.61 8.17 13.09
N ASP A 154 18.13 7.32 13.98
CA ASP A 154 18.85 6.11 13.60
C ASP A 154 17.91 5.07 12.98
N LEU A 155 16.70 4.94 13.51
CA LEU A 155 15.64 4.12 12.91
C LEU A 155 15.31 4.57 11.49
N LEU A 156 15.18 5.89 11.28
CA LEU A 156 14.94 6.45 9.95
C LEU A 156 16.12 6.16 9.01
N LYS A 157 17.36 6.47 9.42
CA LYS A 157 18.57 6.24 8.61
C LYS A 157 18.69 4.78 8.19
N LEU A 158 18.50 3.85 9.13
CA LEU A 158 18.55 2.42 8.85
C LEU A 158 17.41 1.98 7.91
N SER A 159 16.20 2.53 8.10
CA SER A 159 15.09 2.23 7.19
C SER A 159 15.35 2.70 5.76
N VAL A 160 15.91 3.91 5.58
CA VAL A 160 16.27 4.45 4.26
C VAL A 160 17.35 3.60 3.60
N LYS A 161 18.35 3.14 4.35
CA LYS A 161 19.36 2.18 3.86
C LYS A 161 18.70 0.91 3.33
N TYR A 162 17.79 0.31 4.09
CA TYR A 162 17.09 -0.89 3.64
C TYR A 162 16.16 -0.64 2.44
N LEU A 163 15.51 0.53 2.35
CA LEU A 163 14.73 0.91 1.16
C LEU A 163 15.61 1.02 -0.09
N ALA A 164 16.80 1.61 0.04
CA ALA A 164 17.78 1.71 -1.05
C ALA A 164 18.30 0.33 -1.50
N GLU A 165 18.39 -0.63 -0.56
CA GLU A 165 18.72 -2.03 -0.85
C GLU A 165 17.52 -2.86 -1.33
N HIS A 166 16.35 -2.23 -1.56
CA HIS A 166 15.08 -2.89 -1.89
C HIS A 166 14.58 -3.90 -0.83
N LYS A 167 15.11 -3.87 0.39
CA LYS A 167 14.73 -4.72 1.54
C LYS A 167 13.59 -4.09 2.34
N ARG A 168 12.44 -3.92 1.70
CA ARG A 168 11.30 -3.19 2.29
C ARG A 168 10.71 -3.91 3.50
N GLU A 169 10.77 -5.23 3.53
CA GLU A 169 10.37 -6.07 4.66
C GLU A 169 11.13 -5.74 5.94
N ARG A 170 12.36 -5.19 5.83
CA ARG A 170 13.15 -4.71 6.96
C ARG A 170 12.91 -3.22 7.24
N ALA A 171 12.70 -2.41 6.21
CA ALA A 171 12.51 -0.97 6.35
C ALA A 171 11.17 -0.58 7.00
N ILE A 172 10.06 -1.18 6.56
CA ILE A 172 8.71 -0.81 7.01
C ILE A 172 8.55 -1.00 8.54
N PRO A 173 9.00 -2.12 9.17
CA PRO A 173 8.95 -2.26 10.61
C PRO A 173 9.72 -1.16 11.38
N LEU A 174 10.87 -0.72 10.86
CA LEU A 174 11.66 0.36 11.47
C LEU A 174 10.94 1.70 11.41
N LEU A 175 10.30 2.00 10.26
CA LEU A 175 9.47 3.21 10.12
C LEU A 175 8.26 3.17 11.05
N ARG A 176 7.60 2.00 11.20
CA ARG A 176 6.52 1.84 12.18
C ARG A 176 7.00 2.05 13.60
N LEU A 177 8.17 1.52 13.96
CA LEU A 177 8.75 1.68 15.28
C LEU A 177 9.08 3.15 15.57
N ALA A 178 9.66 3.87 14.60
CA ALA A 178 9.93 5.30 14.73
C ALA A 178 8.63 6.10 14.98
N LEU A 179 7.57 5.81 14.22
CA LEU A 179 6.25 6.45 14.37
C LEU A 179 5.51 6.02 15.64
N GLN A 180 5.79 4.83 16.18
CA GLN A 180 5.26 4.39 17.46
C GLN A 180 5.93 5.12 18.62
N LYS A 181 7.24 5.36 18.52
CA LYS A 181 8.02 6.11 19.52
C LYS A 181 7.68 7.60 19.47
N ASP A 182 7.49 8.15 18.27
CA ASP A 182 7.11 9.54 18.05
C ASP A 182 6.11 9.65 16.88
N PRO A 183 4.80 9.73 17.18
CA PRO A 183 3.76 9.91 16.16
C PRO A 183 3.90 11.22 15.36
N GLU A 184 4.60 12.22 15.90
CA GLU A 184 4.82 13.52 15.26
C GLU A 184 6.07 13.54 14.37
N TYR A 185 6.76 12.41 14.23
CA TYR A 185 7.97 12.33 13.42
C TYR A 185 7.68 12.35 11.91
N VAL A 186 7.58 13.58 11.39
CA VAL A 186 7.21 13.89 9.99
C VAL A 186 8.09 13.15 8.98
N ARG A 187 9.41 13.12 9.20
CA ARG A 187 10.36 12.47 8.28
C ARG A 187 10.03 10.98 8.09
N ALA A 188 9.71 10.26 9.16
CA ALA A 188 9.29 8.86 9.06
C ALA A 188 7.92 8.70 8.39
N SER A 189 7.00 9.65 8.58
CA SER A 189 5.69 9.63 7.89
C SER A 189 5.86 9.78 6.37
N ILE A 190 6.70 10.72 5.94
CA ILE A 190 7.00 10.91 4.50
C ILE A 190 7.68 9.67 3.92
N THR A 191 8.71 9.15 4.58
CA THR A 191 9.43 7.95 4.11
C THR A 191 8.52 6.71 4.09
N MET A 192 7.60 6.56 5.05
CA MET A 192 6.57 5.51 5.03
C MET A 192 5.64 5.67 3.82
N GLY A 193 5.13 6.87 3.57
CA GLY A 193 4.29 7.17 2.41
C GLY A 193 4.97 6.84 1.08
N GLN A 194 6.23 7.23 0.92
CA GLN A 194 7.04 6.89 -0.25
C GLN A 194 7.22 5.38 -0.43
N ALA A 195 7.53 4.66 0.65
CA ALA A 195 7.69 3.21 0.62
C ALA A 195 6.39 2.50 0.20
N LEU A 196 5.25 2.96 0.71
CA LEU A 196 3.93 2.41 0.36
C LEU A 196 3.50 2.75 -1.08
N LEU A 197 3.87 3.94 -1.58
CA LEU A 197 3.66 4.30 -3.00
C LEU A 197 4.37 3.34 -3.95
N GLN A 198 5.61 2.94 -3.62
CA GLN A 198 6.35 1.97 -4.42
C GLN A 198 5.70 0.59 -4.45
N GLU A 199 4.98 0.22 -3.39
CA GLU A 199 4.23 -1.05 -3.28
C GLU A 199 2.83 -0.97 -3.91
N GLY A 200 2.44 0.20 -4.44
CA GLY A 200 1.10 0.41 -4.99
C GLY A 200 0.00 0.48 -3.94
N LEU A 201 0.35 0.61 -2.64
CA LEU A 201 -0.59 0.83 -1.55
C LEU A 201 -0.94 2.33 -1.47
N LEU A 202 -1.60 2.81 -2.52
CA LEU A 202 -1.76 4.25 -2.77
C LEU A 202 -2.58 4.96 -1.70
N ALA A 203 -3.65 4.34 -1.21
CA ALA A 203 -4.52 4.91 -0.17
C ALA A 203 -3.78 5.05 1.16
N ASP A 204 -3.12 3.99 1.62
CA ASP A 204 -2.32 4.02 2.85
C ASP A 204 -1.18 5.05 2.73
N ALA A 205 -0.54 5.13 1.56
CA ALA A 205 0.49 6.13 1.32
C ALA A 205 -0.04 7.56 1.43
N ALA A 206 -1.19 7.84 0.80
CA ALA A 206 -1.83 9.14 0.88
C ALA A 206 -2.14 9.50 2.35
N ASP A 207 -2.66 8.58 3.15
CA ASP A 207 -2.97 8.83 4.57
C ASP A 207 -1.72 9.26 5.37
N TYR A 208 -0.57 8.61 5.17
CA TYR A 208 0.67 9.00 5.85
C TYR A 208 1.18 10.37 5.40
N LEU A 209 1.05 10.69 4.11
CA LEU A 209 1.52 11.94 3.52
C LEU A 209 0.62 13.12 3.89
N GLU A 210 -0.69 12.91 3.90
CA GLU A 210 -1.70 13.85 4.41
C GLU A 210 -1.50 14.14 5.89
N SER A 211 -1.21 13.11 6.68
CA SER A 211 -0.86 13.27 8.09
C SER A 211 0.41 14.11 8.25
N ALA A 212 1.44 13.88 7.43
CA ALA A 212 2.67 14.67 7.44
C ALA A 212 2.42 16.15 7.09
N VAL A 213 1.66 16.43 6.02
CA VAL A 213 1.25 17.78 5.63
C VAL A 213 0.49 18.45 6.77
N SER A 214 -0.50 17.76 7.35
CA SER A 214 -1.32 18.30 8.43
C SER A 214 -0.49 18.71 9.64
N LYS A 215 0.48 17.86 10.05
CA LYS A 215 1.41 18.13 11.16
C LYS A 215 2.29 19.34 10.92
N LEU A 216 2.79 19.49 9.69
CA LEU A 216 3.63 20.63 9.30
C LEU A 216 2.85 21.96 9.29
N LEU A 217 1.54 21.91 9.04
CA LEU A 217 0.68 23.09 8.93
C LEU A 217 -0.09 23.43 10.22
N VAL A 218 0.08 22.68 11.32
CA VAL A 218 -0.65 22.92 12.59
C VAL A 218 -0.52 24.37 13.07
N ASN A 219 0.65 24.97 12.86
CA ASN A 219 0.94 26.36 13.26
C ASN A 219 0.99 27.33 12.07
N GLY A 220 0.36 26.98 10.95
CA GLY A 220 0.45 27.71 9.68
C GLY A 220 1.67 27.30 8.84
N HIS A 221 2.05 28.15 7.88
CA HIS A 221 3.19 27.86 7.00
C HIS A 221 4.51 27.91 7.78
N PRO A 222 5.37 26.88 7.65
CA PRO A 222 6.64 26.86 8.33
C PRO A 222 7.61 27.92 7.79
N SER A 223 8.43 28.49 8.67
CA SER A 223 9.52 29.42 8.31
C SER A 223 10.91 28.77 8.36
N GLU A 224 11.03 27.61 8.99
CA GLU A 224 12.29 26.86 9.10
C GLU A 224 12.56 26.11 7.79
N ALA A 225 13.75 26.27 7.22
CA ALA A 225 14.13 25.64 5.94
C ALA A 225 13.88 24.12 5.91
N GLU A 226 14.23 23.38 6.97
CA GLU A 226 13.97 21.94 7.03
C GLU A 226 12.47 21.62 6.97
N LYS A 227 11.61 22.38 7.66
CA LYS A 227 10.17 22.15 7.64
C LYS A 227 9.54 22.56 6.31
N ILE A 228 10.08 23.60 5.66
CA ILE A 228 9.68 23.98 4.30
C ILE A 228 9.99 22.84 3.32
N ASP A 229 11.21 22.28 3.38
CA ASP A 229 11.62 21.13 2.57
C ASP A 229 10.67 19.93 2.77
N LEU A 230 10.36 19.61 4.02
CA LEU A 230 9.44 18.52 4.36
C LEU A 230 8.02 18.79 3.88
N LEU A 231 7.55 20.03 3.89
CA LEU A 231 6.22 20.39 3.39
C LEU A 231 6.14 20.26 1.87
N ILE A 232 7.19 20.67 1.15
CA ILE A 232 7.32 20.48 -0.29
C ILE A 232 7.27 18.98 -0.60
N LEU A 233 8.14 18.17 0.02
CA LEU A 233 8.20 16.73 -0.20
C LEU A 233 6.87 16.04 0.13
N ALA A 234 6.29 16.31 1.31
CA ALA A 234 5.03 15.70 1.70
C ALA A 234 3.90 16.04 0.71
N SER A 235 3.86 17.30 0.23
CA SER A 235 2.87 17.76 -0.74
C SER A 235 3.09 17.13 -2.13
N GLN A 236 4.33 17.01 -2.61
CA GLN A 236 4.65 16.32 -3.86
C GLN A 236 4.16 14.88 -3.85
N TRP A 237 4.54 14.13 -2.81
CA TRP A 237 4.20 12.71 -2.73
C TRP A 237 2.71 12.50 -2.49
N ALA A 238 2.05 13.35 -1.71
CA ALA A 238 0.58 13.29 -1.54
C ALA A 238 -0.12 13.53 -2.88
N GLY A 239 0.32 14.55 -3.63
CA GLY A 239 -0.17 14.84 -4.97
C GLY A 239 -0.03 13.64 -5.91
N ILE A 240 1.16 13.04 -5.98
CA ILE A 240 1.43 11.83 -6.77
C ILE A 240 0.53 10.67 -6.33
N ALA A 241 0.39 10.44 -5.02
CA ALA A 241 -0.43 9.37 -4.48
C ALA A 241 -1.91 9.49 -4.86
N LEU A 242 -2.46 10.71 -4.82
CA LEU A 242 -3.85 11.00 -5.16
C LEU A 242 -4.09 10.93 -6.67
N VAL A 243 -3.18 11.47 -7.49
CA VAL A 243 -3.25 11.34 -8.96
C VAL A 243 -3.26 9.86 -9.37
N LYS A 244 -2.38 9.04 -8.79
CA LYS A 244 -2.35 7.59 -9.04
C LYS A 244 -3.62 6.86 -8.59
N GLN A 245 -4.36 7.40 -7.62
CA GLN A 245 -5.68 6.91 -7.21
C GLN A 245 -6.82 7.39 -8.10
N ASN A 246 -6.52 8.06 -9.22
CA ASN A 246 -7.51 8.71 -10.08
C ASN A 246 -8.28 9.85 -9.38
N LYS A 247 -7.72 10.40 -8.29
CA LYS A 247 -8.24 11.54 -7.54
C LYS A 247 -7.49 12.81 -7.92
N LYS A 248 -7.53 13.14 -9.21
CA LYS A 248 -6.67 14.16 -9.81
C LYS A 248 -6.87 15.56 -9.22
N ALA A 249 -8.11 15.98 -9.00
CA ALA A 249 -8.42 17.27 -8.39
C ALA A 249 -7.83 17.40 -6.97
N GLU A 250 -7.97 16.36 -6.14
CA GLU A 250 -7.33 16.32 -4.80
C GLU A 250 -5.80 16.39 -4.94
N GLY A 251 -5.21 15.64 -5.88
CA GLY A 251 -3.77 15.65 -6.11
C GLY A 251 -3.22 17.01 -6.55
N ILE A 252 -3.95 17.72 -7.42
CA ILE A 252 -3.61 19.08 -7.86
C ILE A 252 -3.58 20.04 -6.68
N ILE A 253 -4.53 19.97 -5.74
CA ILE A 253 -4.53 20.83 -4.54
C ILE A 253 -3.23 20.66 -3.73
N HIS A 254 -2.71 19.44 -3.61
CA HIS A 254 -1.42 19.22 -2.94
C HIS A 254 -0.25 19.82 -3.69
N LEU A 255 -0.24 19.70 -5.02
CA LEU A 255 0.83 20.25 -5.85
C LEU A 255 0.78 21.79 -5.92
N GLU A 256 -0.42 22.38 -5.96
CA GLU A 256 -0.64 23.84 -5.91
C GLU A 256 -0.13 24.43 -4.58
N ARG A 257 -0.16 23.67 -3.47
CA ARG A 257 0.46 24.09 -2.21
C ARG A 257 1.93 24.42 -2.38
N ILE A 258 2.66 23.68 -3.21
CA ILE A 258 4.09 23.92 -3.46
C ILE A 258 4.26 25.28 -4.14
N ALA A 259 3.43 25.60 -5.13
CA ALA A 259 3.47 26.90 -5.82
C ALA A 259 3.07 28.09 -4.94
N SER A 260 2.42 27.85 -3.79
CA SER A 260 2.09 28.88 -2.80
C SER A 260 3.22 29.16 -1.79
N ILE A 261 4.28 28.35 -1.78
CA ILE A 261 5.46 28.54 -0.95
C ILE A 261 6.40 29.52 -1.65
N ASP A 262 6.96 30.48 -0.90
CA ASP A 262 8.01 31.36 -1.43
C ASP A 262 9.23 30.53 -1.85
N GLU A 263 9.86 30.88 -2.96
CA GLU A 263 11.03 30.14 -3.48
C GLU A 263 12.10 30.00 -2.39
N PRO A 264 12.46 28.78 -1.95
CA PRO A 264 13.39 28.59 -0.85
C PRO A 264 14.80 29.05 -1.21
N ASP A 265 15.53 29.67 -0.28
CA ASP A 265 16.92 30.08 -0.50
C ASP A 265 17.91 28.90 -0.47
N ASP A 266 17.64 27.89 0.35
CA ASP A 266 18.54 26.76 0.49
C ASP A 266 18.50 25.86 -0.76
N LEU A 267 19.68 25.40 -1.20
CA LEU A 267 19.83 24.68 -2.48
C LEU A 267 18.99 23.40 -2.55
N LYS A 268 18.81 22.71 -1.43
CA LYS A 268 18.11 21.42 -1.38
C LYS A 268 16.61 21.62 -1.55
N SER A 269 16.01 22.48 -0.73
CA SER A 269 14.59 22.81 -0.82
C SER A 269 14.27 23.52 -2.13
N LYS A 270 15.20 24.35 -2.66
CA LYS A 270 15.03 24.98 -3.98
C LYS A 270 14.93 23.94 -5.09
N ALA A 271 15.79 22.91 -5.08
CA ALA A 271 15.70 21.82 -6.06
C ALA A 271 14.34 21.11 -5.96
N HIS A 272 13.93 20.70 -4.76
CA HIS A 272 12.62 20.07 -4.57
C HIS A 272 11.46 20.99 -4.96
N TYR A 273 11.54 22.30 -4.67
CA TYR A 273 10.51 23.27 -5.05
C TYR A 273 10.29 23.26 -6.56
N PHE A 274 11.35 23.36 -7.37
CA PHE A 274 11.24 23.34 -8.82
C PHE A 274 10.81 21.98 -9.37
N ASP A 275 11.27 20.87 -8.79
CA ASP A 275 10.75 19.54 -9.14
C ASP A 275 9.24 19.43 -8.87
N GLY A 276 8.76 20.08 -7.79
CA GLY A 276 7.35 20.18 -7.46
C GLY A 276 6.55 21.01 -8.46
N LEU A 277 7.12 22.11 -8.95
CA LEU A 277 6.51 22.90 -10.01
C LEU A 277 6.42 22.13 -11.33
N VAL A 278 7.40 21.30 -11.67
CA VAL A 278 7.34 20.41 -12.85
C VAL A 278 6.19 19.40 -12.69
N LEU A 279 6.05 18.78 -11.52
CA LEU A 279 4.94 17.86 -11.23
C LEU A 279 3.57 18.55 -11.32
N LEU A 280 3.44 19.76 -10.76
CA LEU A 280 2.23 20.58 -10.89
C LEU A 280 1.91 20.88 -12.35
N SER A 281 2.94 21.25 -13.14
CA SER A 281 2.78 21.56 -14.55
C SER A 281 2.27 20.35 -15.34
N SER A 282 2.82 19.16 -15.07
CA SER A 282 2.33 17.92 -15.65
C SER A 282 0.87 17.66 -15.29
N ALA A 283 0.49 17.86 -14.02
CA ALA A 283 -0.88 17.66 -13.57
C ALA A 283 -1.87 18.64 -14.21
N PHE A 284 -1.47 19.91 -14.40
CA PHE A 284 -2.23 20.92 -15.13
C PHE A 284 -2.35 20.63 -16.61
N PHE A 285 -1.26 20.21 -17.26
CA PHE A 285 -1.27 19.83 -18.67
C PHE A 285 -2.27 18.70 -18.93
N ASP A 286 -2.22 17.65 -18.10
CA ASP A 286 -3.18 16.54 -18.15
C ASP A 286 -4.62 17.02 -17.92
N ASP A 287 -4.82 18.18 -17.27
CA ASP A 287 -6.13 18.77 -16.93
C ASP A 287 -6.65 19.74 -17.99
N GLY A 288 -5.88 19.94 -19.07
CA GLY A 288 -6.16 20.94 -20.08
C GLY A 288 -5.84 22.37 -19.64
N ARG A 289 -5.26 22.57 -18.45
CA ARG A 289 -4.84 23.86 -17.88
C ARG A 289 -3.45 24.27 -18.43
N ARG A 290 -3.33 24.34 -19.76
CA ARG A 290 -2.04 24.46 -20.47
C ARG A 290 -1.29 25.76 -20.19
N GLU A 291 -1.98 26.89 -20.13
CA GLU A 291 -1.34 28.18 -19.83
C GLU A 291 -0.67 28.17 -18.45
N GLU A 292 -1.34 27.59 -17.45
CA GLU A 292 -0.81 27.46 -16.09
C GLU A 292 0.34 26.44 -16.03
N ALA A 293 0.25 25.34 -16.77
CA ALA A 293 1.34 24.39 -16.93
C ALA A 293 2.59 25.06 -17.54
N ALA A 294 2.45 25.81 -18.63
CA ALA A 294 3.54 26.54 -19.27
C ALA A 294 4.12 27.61 -18.34
N MET A 295 3.28 28.32 -17.58
CA MET A 295 3.74 29.31 -16.60
C MET A 295 4.69 28.70 -15.56
N HIS A 296 4.34 27.55 -14.98
CA HIS A 296 5.19 26.88 -14.00
C HIS A 296 6.43 26.23 -14.63
N LEU A 297 6.32 25.66 -15.84
CA LEU A 297 7.48 25.14 -16.58
C LEU A 297 8.49 26.22 -16.92
N ARG A 298 8.08 27.44 -17.30
CA ARG A 298 9.01 28.56 -17.55
C ARG A 298 9.82 28.91 -16.30
N LYS A 299 9.22 28.86 -15.10
CA LYS A 299 9.95 29.05 -13.84
C LYS A 299 10.97 27.92 -13.62
N ALA A 300 10.56 26.66 -13.84
CA ALA A 300 11.45 25.51 -13.71
C ALA A 300 12.62 25.53 -14.71
N VAL A 301 12.39 25.94 -15.96
CA VAL A 301 13.42 26.10 -17.00
C VAL A 301 14.44 27.18 -16.63
N ALA A 302 13.98 28.30 -16.07
CA ALA A 302 14.86 29.36 -15.60
C ALA A 302 15.82 28.88 -14.49
N TYR A 303 15.39 27.91 -13.68
CA TYR A 303 16.23 27.25 -12.68
C TYR A 303 17.12 26.15 -13.28
N ASN A 304 16.54 25.27 -14.09
CA ASN A 304 17.22 24.16 -14.73
C ASN A 304 16.78 24.02 -16.20
N PRO A 305 17.64 24.41 -17.17
CA PRO A 305 17.32 24.33 -18.60
C PRO A 305 17.01 22.92 -19.12
N ALA A 306 17.30 21.86 -18.35
CA ALA A 306 16.93 20.49 -18.71
C ALA A 306 15.40 20.28 -18.89
N TYR A 307 14.58 21.16 -18.32
CA TYR A 307 13.13 21.12 -18.46
C TYR A 307 12.60 21.79 -19.75
N GLN A 308 13.49 22.33 -20.61
CA GLN A 308 13.08 23.04 -21.84
C GLN A 308 12.22 22.16 -22.75
N GLU A 309 12.56 20.88 -22.89
CA GLU A 309 11.79 19.97 -23.74
C GLU A 309 10.33 19.82 -23.27
N LEU A 310 10.10 19.81 -21.95
CA LEU A 310 8.75 19.74 -21.38
C LEU A 310 7.95 21.02 -21.67
N LEU A 311 8.61 22.18 -21.63
CA LEU A 311 7.98 23.46 -21.98
C LEU A 311 7.61 23.50 -23.46
N ASP A 312 8.53 23.11 -24.35
CA ASP A 312 8.29 23.05 -25.79
C ASP A 312 7.11 22.12 -26.13
N GLN A 313 7.02 20.96 -25.46
CA GLN A 313 5.90 20.03 -25.63
C GLN A 313 4.58 20.64 -25.15
N CYS A 314 4.61 21.34 -24.01
CA CYS A 314 3.43 22.00 -23.44
C CYS A 314 2.86 23.08 -24.39
N GLU A 315 3.72 23.85 -25.05
CA GLU A 315 3.32 24.96 -25.93
C GLU A 315 2.94 24.51 -27.36
N LYS A 316 3.59 23.48 -27.91
CA LYS A 316 3.34 23.00 -29.29
C LYS A 316 1.92 22.46 -29.52
N ASP A 317 1.30 21.88 -28.51
CA ASP A 317 -0.04 21.32 -28.67
C ASP A 317 -1.15 22.38 -28.74
N ASP A 318 -0.86 23.64 -28.40
CA ASP A 318 -1.80 24.76 -28.58
C ASP A 318 -1.76 25.31 -30.00
N ASP A 319 -0.60 25.27 -30.67
CA ASP A 319 -0.42 25.75 -32.05
C ASP A 319 -1.26 24.95 -33.06
N PHE A 320 -1.42 23.63 -32.86
CA PHE A 320 -2.24 22.83 -33.77
C PHE A 320 -3.74 23.19 -33.70
N VAL A 321 -4.23 23.59 -32.52
CA VAL A 321 -5.65 23.95 -32.33
C VAL A 321 -5.92 25.40 -32.74
N SER A 322 -4.96 26.31 -32.52
CA SER A 322 -5.05 27.71 -32.94
C SER A 322 -4.98 27.85 -34.47
N ASP A 323 -4.08 27.11 -35.14
CA ASP A 323 -3.95 27.11 -36.61
C ASP A 323 -5.24 26.63 -37.31
N LEU A 324 -5.94 25.67 -36.71
CA LEU A 324 -7.23 25.17 -37.20
C LEU A 324 -8.38 26.18 -36.99
N ALA A 325 -8.32 26.99 -35.93
CA ALA A 325 -9.31 28.03 -35.65
C ALA A 325 -9.13 29.25 -36.58
N ASP A 326 -7.90 29.65 -36.86
CA ASP A 326 -7.59 30.77 -37.75
C ASP A 326 -7.80 30.44 -39.23
N SER A 327 -7.54 29.18 -39.64
CA SER A 327 -7.83 28.71 -41.00
C SER A 327 -9.33 28.74 -41.33
N ARG A 328 -10.22 28.50 -40.34
CA ARG A 328 -11.68 28.58 -40.52
C ARG A 328 -12.24 30.01 -40.51
N ARG A 329 -11.49 30.97 -39.98
CA ARG A 329 -11.92 32.36 -39.87
C ARG A 329 -11.51 33.21 -41.09
N ASN A 330 -10.51 32.72 -41.84
CA ASN A 330 -9.92 33.38 -43.00
C ASN A 330 -10.24 32.70 -44.35
N GLY A 331 -11.21 31.77 -44.41
CA GLY A 331 -11.68 31.12 -45.65
C GLY A 331 -13.16 31.35 -45.88
#